data_AF-A0A0S4VBZ6-F1
#
_entry.id   AF-A0A0S4VBZ6-F1
#
_cell.length_a   1.000
_cell.length_b   1.000
_cell.length_c   1.000
_cell.angle_alpha   90.00
_cell.angle_beta   90.00
_cell.angle_gamma   90.00
#
_symmetry.space_group_name_H-M   'P 1'
#
loop_
_entity.id
_entity.type
_entity.pdbx_description
1 polymer ?
#
loop_
_entity_poly.entity_id
_entity_poly.type
_entity_poly.pdbx_seq_one_letter_code
_entity_poly.pdbx_strand_id
1 'polypeptide(L)'
;MPPQVAPAFIAQSGLGDAAGWCEVDPATLQHVRHADVFSLGDACSTPNAKTAAAVRKQAVVVAENLLAHRDRQPLPTRYDGYGGCPLTVERGKVVLAEFGYGGKLLPTFPLAPTVARQSAWWLKTTVLPWLYWNGLLKGREWLARPSLPVER
;
A
#
# COMPACT_ATOMS: atom_id res chain seq x y z
N MET A 1 -10.38 -4.72 17.74
CA MET A 1 -8.97 -4.39 17.43
C MET A 1 -8.47 -3.52 18.56
N PRO A 2 -7.28 -3.78 19.14
CA PRO A 2 -6.71 -2.89 20.14
C PRO A 2 -6.38 -1.53 19.51
N PRO A 3 -6.37 -0.43 20.29
CA PRO A 3 -5.97 0.88 19.79
C PRO A 3 -4.59 0.80 19.13
N GLN A 4 -4.51 1.21 17.86
CA GLN A 4 -3.26 1.29 17.12
C GLN A 4 -2.70 2.71 17.26
N VAL A 5 -1.41 2.82 17.55
CA VAL A 5 -0.70 4.09 17.69
C VAL A 5 0.58 4.06 16.86
N ALA A 6 1.09 5.24 16.50
CA ALA A 6 2.35 5.34 15.80
C ALA A 6 3.52 4.78 16.66
N PRO A 7 4.55 4.20 16.03
CA PRO A 7 5.74 3.77 16.77
C PRO A 7 6.39 4.95 17.51
N ALA A 8 6.69 4.76 18.79
CA ALA A 8 7.18 5.84 19.66
C ALA A 8 8.44 6.54 19.12
N PHE A 9 9.36 5.78 18.52
CA PHE A 9 10.59 6.33 17.95
C PHE A 9 10.35 7.25 16.76
N ILE A 10 9.28 7.03 15.97
CA ILE A 10 8.90 7.93 14.87
C ILE A 10 8.29 9.20 15.47
N ALA A 11 7.29 9.04 16.34
CA ALA A 11 6.60 10.18 16.98
C ALA A 11 7.57 11.12 17.71
N GLN A 12 8.63 10.59 18.32
CA GLN A 12 9.62 11.36 19.07
C GLN A 12 10.80 11.89 18.23
N SER A 13 10.91 11.49 16.95
CA SER A 13 12.04 11.87 16.08
C SER A 13 11.88 13.21 15.36
N GLY A 14 10.71 13.84 15.46
CA GLY A 14 10.37 15.03 14.66
C GLY A 14 9.89 14.73 13.23
N LEU A 15 9.95 13.46 12.79
CA LEU A 15 9.42 12.96 11.52
C LEU A 15 7.90 12.69 11.56
N GLY A 16 7.29 12.75 12.75
CA GLY A 16 5.87 12.51 12.94
C GLY A 16 5.01 13.68 12.46
N ASP A 17 3.82 13.37 11.95
CA ASP A 17 2.69 14.29 11.80
C ASP A 17 2.07 14.61 13.18
N ALA A 18 0.96 15.34 13.21
CA ALA A 18 0.26 15.69 14.45
C ALA A 18 -0.22 14.47 15.26
N ALA A 19 -0.39 13.31 14.62
CA ALA A 19 -0.76 12.04 15.25
C ALA A 19 0.44 11.10 15.49
N GLY A 20 1.66 11.54 15.16
CA GLY A 20 2.92 10.83 15.36
C GLY A 20 3.32 9.86 14.25
N TRP A 21 2.54 9.73 13.17
CA TRP A 21 2.89 8.87 12.03
C TRP A 21 3.93 9.56 11.14
N CYS A 22 4.81 8.82 10.49
CA CYS A 22 5.83 9.42 9.62
C CYS A 22 5.16 10.24 8.51
N GLU A 23 5.37 11.55 8.51
CA GLU A 23 4.64 12.50 7.67
C GLU A 23 5.14 12.43 6.23
N VAL A 24 4.29 11.99 5.31
CA VAL A 24 4.65 11.86 3.89
C VAL A 24 3.65 12.51 2.96
N ASP A 25 4.11 12.90 1.78
CA ASP A 25 3.23 13.18 0.65
C ASP A 25 2.50 11.89 0.25
N PRO A 26 1.15 11.88 0.23
CA PRO A 26 0.37 10.67 -0.03
C PRO A 26 0.61 10.01 -1.39
N ALA A 27 1.12 10.77 -2.37
CA ALA A 27 1.35 10.29 -3.72
C ALA A 27 2.80 9.87 -3.94
N THR A 28 3.79 10.59 -3.40
CA THR A 28 5.21 10.26 -3.64
C THR A 28 5.82 9.38 -2.56
N LEU A 29 5.21 9.35 -1.36
CA LEU A 29 5.70 8.69 -0.15
C LEU A 29 7.04 9.26 0.38
N GLN A 30 7.43 10.43 -0.12
CA GLN A 30 8.54 11.22 0.40
C GLN A 30 8.06 12.07 1.58
N HIS A 31 8.92 12.26 2.57
CA HIS A 31 8.61 13.10 3.73
C HIS A 31 8.52 14.57 3.33
N VAL A 32 7.44 15.25 3.75
CA VAL A 32 7.12 16.61 3.27
C VAL A 32 8.11 17.69 3.74
N ARG A 33 8.78 17.47 4.89
CA ARG A 33 9.82 18.36 5.44
C ARG A 33 11.27 17.89 5.18
N HIS A 34 11.47 16.64 4.77
CA HIS A 34 12.80 16.02 4.73
C HIS A 34 12.94 15.19 3.44
N ALA A 35 13.51 15.80 2.38
CA ALA A 35 13.53 15.17 1.05
C ALA A 35 14.28 13.82 1.00
N ASP A 36 15.23 13.58 1.89
CA ASP A 36 15.98 12.32 1.95
C ASP A 36 15.27 11.19 2.71
N VAL A 37 14.08 11.46 3.26
CA VAL A 37 13.30 10.50 4.06
C VAL A 37 12.10 10.04 3.26
N PHE A 38 11.89 8.73 3.22
CA PHE A 38 10.72 8.08 2.63
C PHE A 38 10.09 7.15 3.66
N SER A 39 8.77 6.98 3.61
CA SER A 39 8.06 6.06 4.50
C SER A 39 6.95 5.30 3.77
N LEU A 40 6.72 4.06 4.17
CA LEU A 40 5.67 3.20 3.64
C LEU A 40 5.11 2.30 4.73
N GLY A 41 3.96 1.68 4.45
CA GLY A 41 3.29 0.74 5.34
C GLY A 41 2.63 1.41 6.53
N ASP A 42 2.51 0.67 7.62
CA ASP A 42 1.65 1.08 8.73
C ASP A 42 2.20 2.31 9.47
N ALA A 43 3.50 2.59 9.38
CA ALA A 43 4.14 3.73 10.04
C ALA A 43 3.93 5.07 9.31
N CYS A 44 3.54 5.08 8.04
CA CYS A 44 3.38 6.32 7.27
C CYS A 44 2.00 6.97 7.47
N SER A 45 1.91 8.29 7.25
CA SER A 45 0.69 9.09 7.44
C SER A 45 -0.32 9.01 6.29
N THR A 46 -0.15 8.09 5.33
CA THR A 46 -1.03 8.02 4.16
C THR A 46 -2.48 7.68 4.55
N PRO A 47 -3.50 8.34 3.94
CA PRO A 47 -4.90 8.20 4.33
C PRO A 47 -5.60 6.98 3.70
N ASN A 48 -4.88 5.86 3.55
CA ASN A 48 -5.42 4.61 3.01
C ASN A 48 -5.48 3.50 4.07
N ALA A 49 -6.11 2.38 3.72
CA ALA A 49 -6.13 1.20 4.57
C ALA A 49 -4.72 0.61 4.75
N LYS A 50 -4.25 0.56 6.01
CA LYS A 50 -2.98 -0.02 6.44
C LYS A 50 -3.00 -1.55 6.29
N THR A 51 -2.53 -2.04 5.15
CA THR A 51 -2.59 -3.46 4.75
C THR A 51 -1.32 -3.88 4.02
N ALA A 52 -0.98 -5.17 4.07
CA ALA A 52 0.12 -5.72 3.26
C ALA A 52 -0.11 -5.52 1.76
N ALA A 53 -1.36 -5.50 1.30
CA ALA A 53 -1.69 -5.20 -0.09
C ALA A 53 -1.28 -3.76 -0.49
N ALA A 54 -1.43 -2.80 0.43
CA ALA A 54 -0.94 -1.44 0.23
C ALA A 54 0.60 -1.39 0.19
N VAL A 55 1.27 -2.06 1.14
CA VAL A 55 2.73 -2.14 1.21
C VAL A 55 3.34 -2.62 -0.10
N ARG A 56 2.72 -3.60 -0.77
CA ARG A 56 3.20 -4.11 -2.08
C ARG A 56 3.34 -3.01 -3.13
N LYS A 57 2.36 -2.11 -3.24
CA LYS A 57 2.42 -0.98 -4.20
C LYS A 57 3.28 0.16 -3.69
N GLN A 58 3.19 0.46 -2.39
CA GLN A 58 3.99 1.52 -1.76
C GLN A 58 5.49 1.23 -1.87
N ALA A 59 5.92 -0.03 -1.76
CA ALA A 59 7.31 -0.45 -1.92
C ALA A 59 7.88 -0.09 -3.30
N VAL A 60 7.10 -0.27 -4.37
CA VAL A 60 7.52 0.12 -5.73
C VAL A 60 7.66 1.63 -5.85
N VAL A 61 6.67 2.39 -5.34
CA VAL A 61 6.67 3.85 -5.36
C VAL A 61 7.89 4.40 -4.63
N VAL A 62 8.16 3.93 -3.40
CA VAL A 62 9.33 4.37 -2.63
C VAL A 62 10.63 3.99 -3.33
N ALA A 63 10.76 2.77 -3.84
CA ALA A 63 12.00 2.34 -4.51
C ALA A 63 12.32 3.19 -5.75
N GLU A 64 11.34 3.41 -6.63
CA GLU A 64 11.52 4.19 -7.85
C GLU A 64 11.77 5.68 -7.55
N ASN A 65 11.03 6.27 -6.59
CA ASN A 65 11.19 7.66 -6.20
C ASN A 65 12.50 7.91 -5.45
N LEU A 66 12.95 6.98 -4.59
CA LEU A 66 14.22 7.08 -3.89
C LEU A 66 15.40 7.04 -4.86
N LEU A 67 15.35 6.16 -5.87
CA LEU A 67 16.36 6.10 -6.92
C LEU A 67 16.37 7.39 -7.75
N ALA A 68 15.19 7.90 -8.14
CA ALA A 68 15.08 9.16 -8.86
C ALA A 68 15.63 10.34 -8.04
N HIS A 69 15.30 10.42 -6.75
CA HIS A 69 15.80 11.45 -5.83
C HIS A 69 17.32 11.41 -5.71
N ARG A 70 17.90 10.21 -5.54
CA ARG A 70 19.35 10.01 -5.51
C ARG A 70 20.02 10.53 -6.78
N ASP A 71 19.39 10.33 -7.93
CA ASP A 71 19.87 10.75 -9.24
C ASP A 71 19.47 12.21 -9.59
N ARG A 72 18.86 12.94 -8.63
CA ARG A 72 18.35 14.32 -8.75
C ARG A 72 17.34 14.51 -9.88
N GLN A 73 16.53 13.49 -10.13
CA GLN A 73 15.44 13.49 -11.10
C GLN A 73 14.09 13.76 -10.43
N PRO A 74 13.07 14.23 -11.19
CA PRO A 74 11.70 14.30 -10.69
C PRO A 74 11.19 12.91 -10.26
N LEU A 75 10.34 12.87 -9.23
CA LEU A 75 9.76 11.64 -8.70
C LEU A 75 8.70 11.07 -9.66
N PRO A 76 8.99 9.97 -10.39
CA PRO A 76 8.16 9.54 -11.52
C PRO A 76 6.89 8.80 -11.10
N THR A 77 6.89 8.19 -9.91
CA THR A 77 5.88 7.21 -9.54
C THR A 77 4.94 7.78 -8.48
N ARG A 78 3.64 7.59 -8.68
CA ARG A 78 2.57 8.12 -7.84
C ARG A 78 1.75 6.98 -7.25
N TYR A 79 1.58 6.98 -5.93
CA TYR A 79 0.70 6.07 -5.22
C TYR A 79 -0.74 6.58 -5.27
N ASP A 80 -1.66 5.67 -5.59
CA ASP A 80 -3.10 5.92 -5.78
C ASP A 80 -3.94 5.63 -4.51
N GLY A 81 -3.28 5.30 -3.40
CA GLY A 81 -3.95 4.91 -2.16
C GLY A 81 -4.44 3.45 -2.16
N TYR A 82 -4.00 2.63 -3.12
CA TYR A 82 -4.44 1.24 -3.22
C TYR A 82 -4.25 0.48 -1.90
N GLY A 83 -5.34 -0.06 -1.37
CA GLY A 83 -5.37 -1.03 -0.29
C GLY A 83 -6.31 -2.17 -0.65
N GLY A 84 -6.05 -3.34 -0.06
CA GLY A 84 -6.83 -4.55 -0.32
C GLY A 84 -7.13 -5.28 0.98
N CYS A 85 -8.40 -5.63 1.19
CA CYS A 85 -8.86 -6.40 2.34
C CYS A 85 -9.63 -7.64 1.88
N PRO A 86 -9.03 -8.84 1.94
CA PRO A 86 -9.74 -10.08 1.68
C PRO A 86 -10.60 -10.46 2.89
N LEU A 87 -11.85 -10.01 2.87
CA LEU A 87 -12.84 -10.23 3.93
C LEU A 87 -13.38 -11.65 3.87
N THR A 88 -13.05 -12.46 4.87
CA THR A 88 -13.63 -13.79 5.02
C THR A 88 -15.05 -13.65 5.56
N VAL A 89 -16.04 -14.02 4.76
CA VAL A 89 -17.46 -13.95 5.14
C VAL A 89 -17.98 -15.29 5.68
N GLU A 90 -17.44 -16.40 5.18
CA GLU A 90 -17.69 -17.74 5.69
C GLU A 90 -16.51 -18.66 5.35
N ARG A 91 -16.46 -19.85 5.96
CA ARG A 91 -15.43 -20.84 5.64
C ARG A 91 -15.52 -21.22 4.17
N GLY A 92 -14.45 -20.94 3.41
CA GLY A 92 -14.40 -21.23 1.98
C GLY A 92 -14.84 -20.09 1.06
N LYS A 93 -15.31 -18.93 1.55
CA LYS A 93 -15.60 -17.77 0.69
C LYS A 93 -15.02 -16.47 1.22
N VAL A 94 -14.46 -15.68 0.29
CA VAL A 94 -13.88 -14.36 0.57
C VAL A 94 -14.48 -13.33 -0.38
N VAL A 95 -14.74 -12.14 0.14
CA VAL A 95 -15.00 -10.92 -0.63
C VAL A 95 -13.68 -10.18 -0.76
N LEU A 96 -13.22 -9.97 -1.99
CA LEU A 96 -11.97 -9.25 -2.26
C LEU A 96 -12.28 -7.76 -2.44
N ALA A 97 -12.09 -7.01 -1.36
CA ALA A 97 -12.40 -5.59 -1.33
C ALA A 97 -11.12 -4.78 -1.61
N GLU A 98 -11.08 -4.06 -2.72
CA GLU A 98 -9.91 -3.29 -3.16
C GLU A 98 -10.29 -1.85 -3.45
N PHE A 99 -9.53 -0.90 -2.89
CA PHE A 99 -9.88 0.52 -2.87
C PHE A 99 -8.64 1.39 -3.06
N GLY A 100 -8.81 2.58 -3.65
CA GLY A 100 -7.83 3.66 -3.66
C GLY A 100 -8.24 4.82 -2.75
N TYR A 101 -7.53 5.95 -2.86
CA TYR A 101 -7.90 7.18 -2.16
C TYR A 101 -9.34 7.61 -2.47
N GLY A 102 -9.98 8.22 -1.48
CA GLY A 102 -11.39 8.66 -1.57
C GLY A 102 -12.41 7.51 -1.63
N GLY A 103 -12.01 6.27 -1.32
CA GLY A 103 -12.91 5.11 -1.34
C GLY A 103 -13.22 4.59 -2.75
N LYS A 104 -12.47 5.02 -3.77
CA LYS A 104 -12.65 4.56 -5.16
C LYS A 104 -12.35 3.05 -5.25
N LEU A 105 -13.25 2.27 -5.82
CA LEU A 105 -13.00 0.84 -6.07
C LEU A 105 -11.91 0.66 -7.12
N LEU A 106 -10.91 -0.18 -6.82
CA LEU A 106 -9.80 -0.54 -7.72
C LEU A 106 -9.64 -2.07 -7.80
N PRO A 107 -10.63 -2.79 -8.35
CA PRO A 107 -10.57 -4.24 -8.43
C PRO A 107 -9.46 -4.70 -9.37
N THR A 108 -8.62 -5.63 -8.91
CA THR A 108 -7.54 -6.25 -9.69
C THR A 108 -8.09 -7.20 -10.75
N PHE A 109 -9.25 -7.83 -10.49
CA PHE A 109 -9.89 -8.77 -11.40
C PHE A 109 -11.18 -8.18 -11.98
N PRO A 110 -11.56 -8.51 -13.23
CA PRO A 110 -12.82 -8.09 -13.85
C PRO A 110 -14.03 -8.87 -13.30
N LEU A 111 -14.07 -9.08 -11.98
CA LEU A 111 -15.12 -9.80 -11.26
C LEU A 111 -15.84 -8.83 -10.33
N ALA A 112 -17.13 -9.06 -10.10
CA ALA A 112 -17.88 -8.28 -9.12
C ALA A 112 -17.20 -8.37 -7.73
N PRO A 113 -16.63 -7.26 -7.20
CA PRO A 113 -15.77 -7.30 -6.01
C PRO A 113 -16.55 -7.56 -4.72
N THR A 114 -17.86 -7.31 -4.74
CA THR A 114 -18.78 -7.52 -3.61
C THR A 114 -19.25 -8.97 -3.45
N VAL A 115 -18.97 -9.83 -4.43
CA VAL A 115 -19.45 -11.22 -4.43
C VAL A 115 -18.43 -12.11 -3.73
N ALA A 116 -18.90 -12.85 -2.72
CA ALA A 116 -18.08 -13.82 -2.01
C ALA A 116 -17.75 -15.02 -2.91
N ARG A 117 -16.47 -15.35 -3.06
CA ARG A 117 -16.00 -16.40 -3.97
C ARG A 117 -15.07 -17.40 -3.30
N GLN A 118 -15.17 -18.66 -3.73
CA GLN A 118 -14.21 -19.71 -3.34
C GLN A 118 -12.83 -19.50 -3.98
N SER A 119 -12.78 -18.94 -5.18
CA SER A 119 -11.51 -18.58 -5.82
C SER A 119 -10.75 -17.53 -5.01
N ALA A 120 -11.44 -16.53 -4.46
CA ALA A 120 -10.85 -15.53 -3.57
C ALA A 120 -10.39 -16.15 -2.23
N TRP A 121 -11.08 -17.18 -1.75
CA TRP A 121 -10.63 -17.96 -0.60
C TRP A 121 -9.32 -18.68 -0.90
N TRP A 122 -9.24 -19.43 -2.00
CA TRP A 122 -8.02 -20.13 -2.40
C TRP A 122 -6.85 -19.17 -2.66
N LEU A 123 -7.13 -18.02 -3.29
CA LEU A 123 -6.17 -16.93 -3.45
C LEU A 123 -5.62 -16.49 -2.08
N LYS A 124 -6.50 -16.21 -1.11
CA LYS A 124 -6.13 -15.78 0.24
C LYS A 124 -5.32 -16.84 0.99
N THR A 125 -5.72 -18.10 0.96
CA THR A 125 -5.14 -19.15 1.81
C THR A 125 -3.87 -19.76 1.24
N THR A 126 -3.71 -19.77 -0.09
CA THR A 126 -2.64 -20.54 -0.74
C THR A 126 -1.70 -19.64 -1.53
N VAL A 127 -2.25 -18.77 -2.38
CA VAL A 127 -1.45 -17.94 -3.29
C VAL A 127 -0.79 -16.77 -2.56
N LEU A 128 -1.55 -16.03 -1.76
CA LEU A 128 -1.01 -14.85 -1.06
C LEU A 128 0.13 -15.20 -0.10
N PRO A 129 0.10 -16.29 0.69
CA PRO A 129 1.24 -16.69 1.50
C PRO A 129 2.47 -17.03 0.65
N TRP A 130 2.31 -17.78 -0.44
CA TRP A 130 3.43 -18.09 -1.33
C TRP A 130 4.01 -16.82 -1.96
N LEU A 131 3.14 -15.91 -2.44
CA LEU A 131 3.53 -14.63 -3.03
C LEU A 131 4.21 -13.72 -2.02
N TYR A 132 3.79 -13.74 -0.76
CA TYR A 132 4.44 -13.00 0.32
C TYR A 132 5.91 -13.44 0.48
N TRP A 133 6.15 -14.74 0.65
CA TRP A 133 7.50 -15.27 0.90
C TRP A 133 8.40 -15.29 -0.35
N ASN A 134 7.84 -15.54 -1.54
CA ASN A 134 8.63 -15.72 -2.77
C ASN A 134 8.59 -14.53 -3.72
N GLY A 135 7.65 -13.60 -3.55
CA GLY A 135 7.50 -12.38 -4.33
C GLY A 135 7.89 -11.16 -3.51
N LEU A 136 6.97 -10.72 -2.64
CA LEU A 136 7.05 -9.46 -1.89
C LEU A 136 8.36 -9.30 -1.13
N LEU A 137 8.72 -10.27 -0.27
CA LEU A 137 9.95 -10.19 0.53
C LEU A 137 11.24 -10.26 -0.30
N LYS A 138 11.15 -10.71 -1.56
CA LYS A 138 12.28 -10.76 -2.50
C LYS A 138 12.29 -9.57 -3.47
N GLY A 139 11.40 -8.60 -3.28
CA GLY A 139 11.26 -7.43 -4.14
C GLY A 139 10.74 -7.75 -5.55
N ARG A 140 10.10 -8.91 -5.75
CA ARG A 140 9.58 -9.35 -7.05
C ARG A 140 8.08 -9.05 -7.12
N GLU A 141 7.74 -7.86 -7.61
CA GLU A 141 6.37 -7.36 -7.63
C GLU A 141 5.93 -6.93 -9.04
N TRP A 142 5.58 -7.92 -9.88
CA TRP A 142 5.23 -7.69 -11.29
C TRP A 142 3.89 -6.98 -11.52
N LEU A 143 2.97 -7.06 -10.56
CA LEU A 143 1.60 -6.53 -10.67
C LEU A 143 1.34 -5.32 -9.75
N ALA A 144 2.38 -4.83 -9.06
CA ALA A 144 2.23 -3.80 -8.04
C ALA A 144 2.45 -2.37 -8.54
N ARG A 145 2.81 -2.19 -9.83
CA ARG A 145 2.93 -0.85 -10.41
C ARG A 145 1.59 -0.12 -10.31
N PRO A 146 1.56 1.09 -9.73
CA PRO A 146 0.37 1.93 -9.77
C PRO A 146 0.00 2.19 -11.24
N SER A 147 -1.30 2.19 -11.55
CA SER A 147 -1.75 2.60 -12.87
C SER A 147 -1.32 4.04 -13.13
N LEU A 148 -0.70 4.29 -14.29
CA LEU A 148 -0.37 5.65 -14.73
C LEU A 148 -1.66 6.50 -14.69
N PRO A 149 -1.59 7.77 -14.24
CA PRO A 149 -2.75 8.64 -14.33
C PRO A 149 -3.21 8.66 -15.78
N VAL A 150 -4.48 8.30 -16.00
CA VAL A 150 -5.14 8.52 -17.28
C VAL A 150 -5.19 10.02 -17.46
N GLU A 151 -4.38 10.56 -18.38
CA GLU A 151 -4.56 11.93 -18.86
C GLU A 151 -6.02 12.10 -19.30
N ARG A 152 -6.69 13.08 -18.71
CA ARG A 152 -7.96 13.61 -19.21
C ARG A 152 -7.67 14.77 -20.12
#